data_AF-A0AAN1PJP4-F1
#
_entry.id   AF-A0AAN1PJP4-F1
#
_cell.length_a   1.000
_cell.length_b   1.000
_cell.length_c   1.000
_cell.angle_alpha   90.00
_cell.angle_beta   90.00
_cell.angle_gamma   90.00
#
_symmetry.space_group_name_H-M   'P 1'
#
loop_
_entity.id
_entity.type
_entity.pdbx_description
1 polymer ?
#
loop_
_entity_poly.entity_id
_entity_poly.type
_entity_poly.pdbx_seq_one_letter_code
_entity_poly.pdbx_strand_id
1 'polypeptide(L)'
;MRAFSFDHLAALAPLNRTAAVVVGRGTGWAPAKKVIHDHDAWQENPLPVITPEGETAQAIAKGLIGTRHGYLTVIGYGGKRSKSKSAKAVWVVRCDCGMYGHHKMRALSNPDKSRMMCPNCDYLHELKAGNVP
;
A
#
# COMPACT_ATOMS: atom_id res chain seq x y z
N MET A 1 10.91 -21.41 -32.35
CA MET A 1 10.67 -20.11 -31.68
C MET A 1 12.00 -19.61 -31.15
N ARG A 2 12.39 -18.37 -31.47
CA ARG A 2 13.62 -17.76 -30.93
C ARG A 2 13.33 -17.36 -29.48
N ALA A 3 14.17 -17.80 -28.54
CA ALA A 3 14.04 -17.39 -27.15
C ALA A 3 14.34 -15.89 -27.04
N PHE A 4 13.41 -15.14 -26.44
CA PHE A 4 13.61 -13.73 -26.11
C PHE A 4 14.61 -13.64 -24.95
N SER A 5 15.76 -13.00 -25.18
CA SER A 5 16.74 -12.70 -24.12
C SER A 5 16.42 -11.33 -23.53
N PHE A 6 16.04 -11.31 -22.25
CA PHE A 6 15.78 -10.07 -21.52
C PHE A 6 17.07 -9.26 -21.29
N ASP A 7 18.21 -9.92 -21.14
CA ASP A 7 19.51 -9.27 -20.96
C ASP A 7 19.92 -8.45 -22.19
N HIS A 8 19.69 -9.00 -23.39
CA HIS A 8 19.98 -8.28 -24.64
C HIS A 8 19.09 -7.04 -24.79
N LEU A 9 17.81 -7.11 -24.39
CA LEU A 9 16.91 -5.96 -24.41
C LEU A 9 17.29 -4.89 -23.39
N ALA A 10 17.71 -5.28 -22.18
CA ALA A 10 18.11 -4.36 -21.13
C ALA A 10 19.38 -3.56 -21.49
N ALA A 11 20.24 -4.12 -22.35
CA ALA A 11 21.47 -3.48 -22.83
C ALA A 11 21.26 -2.51 -24.02
N LEU A 12 20.07 -2.48 -24.63
CA LEU A 12 19.79 -1.58 -25.76
C LEU A 12 19.72 -0.12 -25.29
N ALA A 13 20.11 0.80 -26.18
CA ALA A 13 19.92 2.22 -25.96
C ALA A 13 18.42 2.53 -25.82
N PRO A 14 18.02 3.39 -24.86
CA PRO A 14 16.62 3.71 -24.66
C PRO A 14 16.05 4.45 -25.86
N LEU A 15 14.96 3.91 -26.42
CA LEU A 15 14.31 4.49 -27.62
C LEU A 15 13.63 5.84 -27.34
N ASN A 16 13.21 6.08 -26.10
CA ASN A 16 12.51 7.30 -25.72
C ASN A 16 12.82 7.69 -24.25
N ARG A 17 12.34 8.86 -23.85
CA ARG A 17 12.53 9.39 -22.49
C ARG A 17 12.05 8.43 -21.40
N THR A 18 10.89 7.80 -21.57
CA THR A 18 10.34 6.85 -20.59
C THR A 18 11.28 5.66 -20.42
N ALA A 19 11.74 5.05 -21.52
CA ALA A 19 12.72 3.99 -21.48
C ALA A 19 14.02 4.47 -20.81
N ALA A 20 14.50 5.67 -21.14
CA ALA A 20 15.72 6.23 -20.56
C ALA A 20 15.62 6.43 -19.05
N VAL A 21 14.45 6.80 -18.53
CA VAL A 21 14.22 6.89 -17.07
C VAL A 21 14.26 5.50 -16.43
N VAL A 22 13.70 4.48 -17.10
CA VAL A 22 13.65 3.10 -16.58
C VAL A 22 15.03 2.42 -16.56
N VAL A 23 15.84 2.55 -17.62
CA VAL A 23 17.23 2.03 -17.65
C VAL A 23 18.24 2.97 -16.97
N GLY A 24 17.85 4.21 -16.68
CA GLY A 24 18.71 5.19 -16.03
C GLY A 24 19.11 4.75 -14.63
N ARG A 25 20.38 4.98 -14.27
CA ARG A 25 20.86 4.72 -12.91
C ARG A 25 20.19 5.72 -11.95
N GLY A 26 19.32 5.22 -11.07
CA GLY A 26 18.75 5.98 -9.97
C GLY A 26 19.43 5.62 -8.64
N THR A 27 19.47 6.58 -7.71
CA THR A 27 19.78 6.27 -6.31
C THR A 27 18.51 5.81 -5.63
N GLY A 28 18.41 4.51 -5.34
CA GLY A 28 17.36 3.97 -4.50
C GLY A 28 17.57 4.38 -3.05
N TRP A 29 16.50 4.83 -2.38
CA TRP A 29 16.50 4.99 -0.92
C TRP A 29 15.72 3.84 -0.31
N ALA A 30 16.32 3.17 0.67
CA ALA A 30 15.67 2.16 1.48
C ALA A 30 15.83 2.53 2.96
N PRO A 31 14.80 2.33 3.79
CA PRO A 31 14.89 2.61 5.22
C PRO A 31 15.93 1.70 5.89
N ALA A 32 16.77 2.27 6.76
CA ALA A 32 17.80 1.50 7.48
C ALA A 32 17.18 0.52 8.48
N LYS A 33 16.06 0.91 9.10
CA LYS A 33 15.26 0.02 9.94
C LYS A 33 14.46 -0.93 9.06
N LYS A 34 14.62 -2.24 9.27
CA LYS A 34 13.67 -3.23 8.75
C LYS A 34 12.30 -2.90 9.34
N VAL A 35 11.44 -2.35 8.50
CA VAL A 35 10.05 -2.12 8.83
C VAL A 35 9.41 -3.49 9.02
N ILE A 36 9.09 -3.83 10.27
CA ILE A 36 8.34 -5.04 10.57
C ILE A 36 6.90 -4.74 10.15
N HIS A 37 6.44 -5.40 9.10
CA HIS A 37 5.05 -5.32 8.65
C HIS A 37 4.16 -6.13 9.59
N ASP A 38 4.03 -5.68 10.84
CA ASP A 38 3.14 -6.32 11.78
C ASP A 38 1.69 -6.09 11.36
N HIS A 39 0.98 -7.20 11.24
CA HIS A 39 -0.44 -7.37 11.01
C HIS A 39 -1.06 -6.78 9.72
N ASP A 40 -0.55 -5.70 9.17
CA ASP A 40 -1.24 -4.89 8.17
C ASP A 40 -0.76 -5.13 6.73
N ALA A 41 0.03 -6.18 6.49
CA ALA A 41 0.40 -6.69 5.16
C ALA A 41 0.75 -5.58 4.16
N TRP A 42 1.74 -4.76 4.51
CA TRP A 42 2.16 -3.65 3.66
C TRP A 42 3.02 -4.14 2.49
N GLN A 43 2.70 -3.70 1.29
CA GLN A 43 3.43 -4.05 0.07
C GLN A 43 3.27 -2.97 -1.00
N GLU A 44 4.20 -2.92 -1.96
CA GLU A 44 4.14 -2.00 -3.11
C GLU A 44 3.05 -2.40 -4.11
N ASN A 45 2.76 -3.70 -4.19
CA ASN A 45 1.76 -4.24 -5.09
C ASN A 45 0.33 -4.03 -4.54
N PRO A 46 -0.64 -3.71 -5.40
CA PRO A 46 -2.02 -3.56 -4.97
C PRO A 46 -2.53 -4.86 -4.33
N LEU A 47 -3.12 -4.73 -3.14
CA LEU A 47 -3.77 -5.84 -2.46
C LEU A 47 -5.11 -6.19 -3.13
N PRO A 48 -5.52 -7.47 -3.11
CA PRO A 48 -6.78 -7.88 -3.71
C PRO A 48 -7.97 -7.24 -2.98
N VAL A 49 -8.89 -6.69 -3.75
CA VAL A 49 -10.18 -6.18 -3.27
C VAL A 49 -11.27 -7.18 -3.63
N ILE A 50 -12.15 -7.44 -2.68
CA ILE A 50 -13.26 -8.39 -2.82
C ILE A 50 -14.57 -7.61 -2.65
N THR A 51 -15.61 -8.00 -3.37
CA THR A 51 -16.96 -7.50 -3.13
C THR A 51 -17.51 -8.11 -1.84
N PRO A 52 -17.97 -7.30 -0.87
CA PRO A 52 -18.53 -7.86 0.35
C PRO A 52 -19.86 -8.57 0.07
N GLU A 53 -20.08 -9.67 0.80
CA GLU A 53 -21.34 -10.41 0.78
C GLU A 53 -22.38 -9.69 1.64
N GLY A 54 -23.59 -9.54 1.10
CA GLY A 54 -24.73 -8.90 1.77
C GLY A 54 -24.88 -7.41 1.44
N GLU A 55 -26.13 -6.98 1.27
CA GLU A 55 -26.50 -5.62 0.88
C GLU A 55 -25.99 -4.55 1.84
N THR A 56 -26.07 -4.82 3.15
CA THR A 56 -25.58 -3.89 4.19
C THR A 56 -24.07 -3.69 4.12
N ALA A 57 -23.31 -4.76 3.90
CA ALA A 57 -21.86 -4.69 3.80
C ALA A 57 -21.43 -3.97 2.50
N GLN A 58 -22.18 -4.13 1.41
CA GLN A 58 -21.99 -3.38 0.16
C GLN A 58 -22.27 -1.89 0.33
N ALA A 59 -23.34 -1.52 1.04
CA ALA A 59 -23.64 -0.12 1.34
C ALA A 59 -22.53 0.54 2.17
N ILE A 60 -22.04 -0.16 3.20
CA ILE A 60 -20.90 0.31 4.02
C ILE A 60 -19.65 0.48 3.16
N ALA A 61 -19.34 -0.50 2.29
CA ALA A 61 -18.20 -0.41 1.38
C ALA A 61 -18.30 0.78 0.44
N LYS A 62 -19.48 1.02 -0.14
CA LYS A 62 -19.71 2.18 -1.01
C LYS A 62 -19.47 3.51 -0.30
N GLY A 63 -19.83 3.61 0.98
CA GLY A 63 -19.60 4.83 1.78
C GLY A 63 -18.15 5.04 2.21
N LEU A 64 -17.35 3.97 2.31
CA LEU A 64 -15.98 4.03 2.79
C LEU A 64 -14.95 4.12 1.67
N ILE A 65 -15.21 3.51 0.51
CA ILE A 65 -14.29 3.55 -0.64
C ILE A 65 -14.08 4.99 -1.10
N GLY A 66 -12.81 5.37 -1.31
CA GLY A 66 -12.41 6.72 -1.70
C GLY A 66 -12.28 7.71 -0.54
N THR A 67 -12.67 7.33 0.69
CA THR A 67 -12.49 8.20 1.85
C THR A 67 -11.02 8.29 2.26
N ARG A 68 -10.63 9.47 2.75
CA ARG A 68 -9.26 9.77 3.16
C ARG A 68 -9.16 9.87 4.69
N HIS A 69 -8.13 9.24 5.23
CA HIS A 69 -7.81 9.20 6.64
C HIS A 69 -6.31 9.48 6.83
N GLY A 70 -5.95 10.71 7.14
CA GLY A 70 -4.55 11.13 7.19
C GLY A 70 -3.89 11.02 5.81
N TYR A 71 -2.89 10.15 5.70
CA TYR A 71 -2.16 9.83 4.47
C TYR A 71 -2.69 8.57 3.76
N LEU A 72 -3.74 7.95 4.30
CA LEU A 72 -4.34 6.73 3.77
C LEU A 72 -5.62 7.03 3.01
N THR A 73 -5.78 6.39 1.86
CA THR A 73 -7.01 6.39 1.07
C THR A 73 -7.57 4.97 1.02
N VAL A 74 -8.86 4.80 1.32
CA VAL A 74 -9.50 3.49 1.28
C VAL A 74 -9.77 3.09 -0.18
N ILE A 75 -9.21 1.97 -0.60
CA ILE A 75 -9.38 1.43 -1.95
C ILE A 75 -10.56 0.47 -2.03
N GLY A 76 -10.76 -0.35 -0.99
CA GLY A 76 -11.75 -1.42 -1.08
C GLY A 76 -11.85 -2.31 0.15
N TYR A 77 -12.80 -3.24 0.09
CA TYR A 77 -12.95 -4.28 1.10
C TYR A 77 -11.97 -5.43 0.83
N GLY A 78 -11.16 -5.78 1.83
CA GLY A 78 -10.14 -6.83 1.73
C GLY A 78 -10.59 -8.20 2.27
N GLY A 79 -11.87 -8.33 2.65
CA GLY A 79 -12.39 -9.57 3.22
C GLY A 79 -12.24 -9.66 4.75
N LYS A 80 -12.14 -10.90 5.23
CA LYS A 80 -11.92 -11.22 6.65
C LYS A 80 -10.58 -11.92 6.80
N ARG A 81 -9.84 -11.59 7.87
CA ARG A 81 -8.51 -12.19 8.15
C ARG A 81 -8.58 -13.70 8.46
N SER A 82 -9.75 -14.19 8.86
CA SER A 82 -9.98 -15.60 9.19
C SER A 82 -11.39 -16.00 8.74
N LYS A 83 -11.61 -17.31 8.51
CA LYS A 83 -12.92 -17.89 8.18
C LYS A 83 -13.88 -17.93 9.38
N SER A 84 -13.40 -17.58 10.59
CA SER A 84 -14.27 -17.50 11.76
C SER A 84 -15.39 -16.47 11.56
N LYS A 85 -16.61 -16.77 12.05
CA LYS A 85 -17.73 -15.81 12.10
C LYS A 85 -17.37 -14.52 12.85
N SER A 86 -16.45 -14.60 13.83
CA SER A 86 -15.99 -13.46 14.62
C SER A 86 -14.82 -12.68 13.98
N ALA A 87 -14.32 -13.10 12.83
CA ALA A 87 -13.21 -12.44 12.18
C ALA A 87 -13.60 -11.04 11.70
N LYS A 88 -12.81 -10.05 12.10
CA LYS A 88 -13.03 -8.65 11.75
C LYS A 88 -12.74 -8.42 10.27
N ALA A 89 -13.59 -7.60 9.66
CA ALA A 89 -13.39 -7.05 8.33
C ALA A 89 -12.07 -6.27 8.25
N VAL A 90 -11.34 -6.47 7.16
CA VAL A 90 -10.16 -5.69 6.79
C VAL A 90 -10.44 -4.91 5.51
N TRP A 91 -9.85 -3.72 5.43
CA TRP A 91 -10.00 -2.80 4.32
C TRP A 91 -8.65 -2.59 3.67
N VAL A 92 -8.62 -2.61 2.35
CA VAL A 92 -7.43 -2.27 1.58
C VAL A 92 -7.32 -0.76 1.52
N VAL A 93 -6.16 -0.26 1.93
CA VAL A 93 -5.83 1.16 1.89
C VAL A 93 -4.56 1.37 1.07
N ARG A 94 -4.43 2.57 0.51
CA ARG A 94 -3.22 3.04 -0.17
C ARG A 94 -2.69 4.27 0.56
N CYS A 95 -1.41 4.26 0.90
CA CYS A 95 -0.72 5.42 1.43
C CYS A 95 -0.28 6.36 0.30
N ASP A 96 -0.11 7.65 0.58
CA ASP A 96 0.35 8.63 -0.41
C ASP A 96 1.69 8.29 -1.07
N CYS A 97 2.58 7.56 -0.38
CA CYS A 97 3.84 7.07 -0.97
C CYS A 97 3.65 5.94 -2.00
N GLY A 98 2.45 5.38 -2.12
CA GLY A 98 2.12 4.29 -3.03
C GLY A 98 1.98 2.91 -2.38
N MET A 99 2.41 2.72 -1.14
CA MET A 99 2.28 1.45 -0.42
C MET A 99 0.81 1.08 -0.16
N TYR A 100 0.48 -0.19 -0.33
CA TYR A 100 -0.83 -0.76 0.00
C TYR A 100 -0.75 -1.54 1.29
N GLY A 101 -1.81 -1.48 2.10
CA GLY A 101 -1.91 -2.22 3.35
C GLY A 101 -3.35 -2.57 3.70
N HIS A 102 -3.51 -3.40 4.73
CA HIS A 102 -4.79 -3.70 5.36
C HIS A 102 -4.99 -2.82 6.59
N HIS A 103 -6.19 -2.28 6.75
CA HIS A 103 -6.60 -1.59 7.97
C HIS A 103 -7.93 -2.12 8.50
N LYS A 104 -8.08 -2.10 9.82
CA LYS A 104 -9.35 -2.45 10.49
C LYS A 104 -10.31 -1.27 10.43
N MET A 105 -11.60 -1.56 10.31
CA MET A 105 -12.65 -0.52 10.33
C MET A 105 -12.55 0.40 11.56
N ARG A 106 -12.27 -0.17 12.74
CA ARG A 106 -12.11 0.60 13.99
C ARG A 106 -10.96 1.62 13.92
N ALA A 107 -9.88 1.31 13.20
CA ALA A 107 -8.79 2.26 13.03
C ALA A 107 -9.26 3.42 12.13
N LEU A 108 -9.93 3.11 11.02
CA LEU A 108 -10.46 4.11 10.09
C LEU A 108 -11.51 5.03 10.73
N SER A 109 -12.32 4.51 11.66
CA SER A 109 -13.32 5.31 12.36
C SER A 109 -12.76 6.17 13.51
N ASN A 110 -11.47 6.06 13.86
CA ASN A 110 -10.88 6.85 14.93
C ASN A 110 -10.91 8.36 14.56
N PRO A 111 -11.36 9.27 15.45
CA PRO A 111 -11.33 10.71 15.19
C PRO A 111 -9.90 11.25 15.02
N ASP A 112 -8.93 10.72 15.75
CA ASP A 112 -7.52 11.08 15.53
C ASP A 112 -6.96 10.31 14.34
N LYS A 113 -6.88 11.02 13.21
CA LYS A 113 -6.38 10.51 11.93
C LYS A 113 -5.03 11.14 11.53
N SER A 114 -4.46 11.97 12.40
CA SER A 114 -3.28 12.80 12.08
C SER A 114 -2.06 11.96 11.66
N ARG A 115 -1.84 10.82 12.32
CA ARG A 115 -0.69 9.93 12.10
C ARG A 115 -1.05 8.63 11.35
N MET A 116 -2.17 8.61 10.63
CA MET A 116 -2.54 7.46 9.80
C MET A 116 -1.71 7.43 8.52
N MET A 117 -0.67 6.61 8.49
CA MET A 117 0.25 6.46 7.36
C MET A 117 0.88 5.07 7.34
N CYS A 118 1.51 4.69 6.22
CA CYS A 118 2.26 3.44 6.17
C CYS A 118 3.52 3.52 7.03
N PRO A 119 4.08 2.37 7.45
CA PRO A 119 5.29 2.36 8.27
C PRO A 119 6.51 3.03 7.63
N ASN A 120 6.62 3.05 6.30
CA ASN A 120 7.71 3.76 5.60
C ASN A 120 7.57 5.27 5.75
N CYS A 121 6.34 5.80 5.62
CA CYS A 121 6.06 7.21 5.82
C CYS A 121 6.23 7.60 7.30
N ASP A 122 5.85 6.72 8.22
CA ASP A 122 6.04 6.95 9.65
C ASP A 122 7.53 7.00 10.00
N TYR A 123 8.33 6.06 9.50
CA TYR A 123 9.79 6.10 9.65
C TYR A 123 10.39 7.38 9.05
N LEU A 124 9.95 7.81 7.87
CA LEU A 124 10.41 9.06 7.27
C LEU A 124 10.03 10.28 8.13
N HIS A 125 8.85 10.28 8.74
CA HIS A 125 8.42 11.34 9.64
C HIS A 125 9.28 11.38 10.90
N GLU A 126 9.61 10.21 11.48
CA GLU A 126 10.49 10.10 12.64
C GLU A 126 11.94 10.52 12.33
N LEU A 127 12.46 10.16 11.15
CA LEU A 127 13.77 10.58 10.67
C LEU A 127 13.84 12.11 10.53
N LYS A 128 12.81 12.73 9.96
CA LYS A 128 12.71 14.20 9.86
C LYS A 128 12.60 14.89 11.22
N ALA A 129 11.99 14.22 12.20
CA ALA A 129 11.89 14.73 13.57
C ALA A 129 13.19 14.54 14.37
N GLY A 130 14.18 13.79 13.86
CA GLY A 130 15.42 13.48 14.57
C GLY A 130 15.27 12.43 15.67
N ASN A 131 14.15 11.70 15.70
CA ASN A 131 13.88 10.67 16.71
C ASN A 131 14.57 9.33 16.41
N VAL A 132 14.98 9.13 15.16
CA VAL A 132 15.58 7.89 14.67
C VAL A 132 16.81 8.26 13.83
N PRO A 133 17.94 7.54 13.96
CA PRO A 133 19.12 7.76 13.13
C PRO A 133 18.90 7.41 11.65
#